data_AF-A0A4U0VEP8-F1
#
_entry.id   AF-A0A4U0VEP8-F1
#
_cell.length_a   1.000
_cell.length_b   1.000
_cell.length_c   1.000
_cell.angle_alpha   90.00
_cell.angle_beta   90.00
_cell.angle_gamma   90.00
#
_symmetry.space_group_name_H-M   'P 1'
#
loop_
_entity.id
_entity.type
_entity.pdbx_description
1 polymer ?
#
loop_
_entity_poly.entity_id
_entity_poly.type
_entity_poly.pdbx_seq_one_letter_code
_entity_poly.pdbx_strand_id
1 'polypeptide(L)' 'MGTAVVSNGASHHPPSSFLEDVVPQAPEDPLFGLMAAYRKDTYEGKVDLGIGAYRDNNAKPWVLPVVKM' A
#
# COMPACT_ATOMS: atom_id res chain seq x y z
N MET A 1 20.98 -39.98 8.09
CA MET A 1 21.18 -40.26 6.65
C MET A 1 19.97 -39.73 5.90
N GLY A 2 20.16 -38.74 5.02
CA GLY A 2 19.10 -38.08 4.21
C GLY A 2 18.72 -36.69 4.74
N THR A 3 19.46 -35.60 4.45
CA THR A 3 19.49 -34.76 3.23
C THR A 3 18.20 -34.00 2.92
N ALA A 4 18.24 -32.67 3.09
CA ALA A 4 17.81 -31.71 2.07
C ALA A 4 18.38 -30.33 2.42
N VAL A 5 19.43 -29.93 1.69
CA VAL A 5 19.93 -28.56 1.64
C VAL A 5 18.99 -27.81 0.69
N VAL A 6 18.27 -26.81 1.17
CA VAL A 6 17.57 -25.85 0.30
C VAL A 6 18.56 -24.72 0.04
N SER A 7 19.33 -24.85 -1.04
CA SER A 7 20.13 -23.77 -1.59
C SER A 7 19.19 -22.76 -2.22
N ASN A 8 18.87 -21.68 -1.49
CA ASN A 8 18.08 -20.59 -2.03
C ASN A 8 18.95 -19.83 -3.04
N GLY A 9 18.58 -19.88 -4.32
CA GLY A 9 19.28 -19.21 -5.39
C GLY A 9 19.26 -17.69 -5.19
N ALA A 10 20.40 -17.12 -4.82
CA ALA A 10 20.58 -15.68 -4.82
C ALA A 10 20.70 -15.20 -6.27
N SER A 11 19.68 -14.51 -6.76
CA SER A 11 19.79 -13.75 -8.01
C SER A 11 20.86 -12.68 -7.85
N HIS A 12 21.88 -12.73 -8.71
CA HIS A 12 23.00 -11.78 -8.73
C HIS A 12 22.49 -10.42 -9.25
N HIS A 13 21.88 -9.62 -8.39
CA HIS A 13 21.73 -8.19 -8.64
C HIS A 13 23.04 -7.50 -8.25
N PRO A 14 23.61 -6.62 -9.10
CA PRO A 14 24.75 -5.81 -8.69
C PRO A 14 24.36 -5.05 -7.41
N PRO A 15 25.27 -4.92 -6.42
CA PRO A 15 24.95 -4.24 -5.18
C PRO A 15 24.50 -2.82 -5.50
N SER A 16 23.26 -2.51 -5.12
CA SER A 16 22.76 -1.14 -5.15
C SER A 16 23.72 -0.27 -4.35
N SER A 17 24.08 0.89 -4.89
CA SER A 17 24.84 1.91 -4.13
C SER A 17 24.04 2.49 -2.97
N PHE A 18 22.76 2.13 -2.85
CA PHE A 18 21.87 2.48 -1.75
C PHE A 18 21.70 1.26 -0.84
N LEU A 19 22.25 1.36 0.37
CA LEU A 19 22.07 0.40 1.44
C LEU A 19 20.80 0.74 2.22
N GLU A 20 19.84 -0.19 2.27
CA GLU A 20 18.51 0.04 2.86
C GLU A 20 18.56 0.25 4.38
N ASP A 21 19.58 -0.28 5.07
CA ASP A 21 19.83 -0.10 6.51
C ASP A 21 20.35 1.31 6.88
N VAL A 22 20.79 2.10 5.90
CA VAL A 22 21.33 3.46 6.12
C VAL A 22 20.26 4.54 5.92
N VAL A 23 19.11 4.20 5.34
CA VAL A 23 18.01 5.15 5.10
C VAL A 23 16.97 5.00 6.21
N PRO A 24 16.85 5.97 7.14
CA PRO A 24 15.81 5.91 8.17
C PRO A 24 14.41 5.97 7.51
N GLN A 25 13.49 5.14 8.01
CA GLN A 25 12.08 5.20 7.59
C GLN A 25 11.51 6.59 7.85
N ALA A 26 10.87 7.16 6.82
CA ALA A 26 10.12 8.39 6.97
C ALA A 26 8.92 8.18 7.90
N PRO A 27 8.47 9.22 8.63
CA PRO A 27 7.23 9.16 9.39
C PRO A 27 6.05 8.77 8.48
N GLU A 28 5.09 8.00 9.01
CA GLU A 28 3.84 7.73 8.30
C GLU A 28 3.12 9.06 7.98
N ASP A 29 2.64 9.20 6.75
CA ASP A 29 1.82 10.36 6.38
C ASP A 29 0.53 10.37 7.22
N PRO A 30 0.20 11.48 7.89
CA PRO A 30 -1.06 11.62 8.63
C PRO A 30 -2.30 11.25 7.81
N LEU A 31 -2.28 11.45 6.48
CA LEU A 31 -3.33 11.06 5.55
C LEU A 31 -3.52 9.53 5.52
N PHE A 32 -2.42 8.76 5.55
CA PHE A 32 -2.49 7.30 5.59
C PHE A 32 -3.02 6.81 6.95
N GLY A 33 -2.71 7.52 8.04
CA GLY A 33 -3.25 7.23 9.37
C GLY A 33 -4.78 7.36 9.41
N LEU A 34 -5.33 8.44 8.84
CA LEU A 34 -6.78 8.64 8.75
C LEU A 34 -7.46 7.53 7.93
N MET A 35 -6.83 7.10 6.83
CA MET A 35 -7.32 5.98 6.03
C MET A 35 -7.28 4.64 6.76
N ALA A 36 -6.22 4.37 7.53
CA ALA A 36 -6.14 3.17 8.33
C ALA A 36 -7.24 3.14 9.41
N ALA A 37 -7.50 4.27 10.08
CA ALA A 37 -8.59 4.40 11.03
C ALA A 37 -9.97 4.21 10.37
N TYR A 38 -10.22 4.89 9.24
CA TYR A 38 -11.47 4.74 8.47
C TYR A 38 -11.72 3.29 8.03
N ARG A 39 -10.68 2.57 7.58
CA ARG A 39 -10.80 1.15 7.19
C ARG A 39 -11.07 0.23 8.37
N LYS A 40 -10.53 0.52 9.56
CA LYS A 40 -10.70 -0.27 10.78
C LYS A 40 -12.06 -0.06 11.46
N ASP A 41 -12.71 1.07 11.25
CA ASP A 41 -14.04 1.37 11.78
C ASP A 41 -15.09 0.38 11.23
N THR A 42 -15.93 -0.20 12.08
CA THR A 42 -16.97 -1.17 11.68
C THR A 42 -18.35 -0.54 11.50
N TYR A 43 -18.49 0.77 11.75
CA TYR A 43 -19.75 1.47 11.57
C TYR A 43 -20.16 1.52 10.10
N GLU A 44 -21.33 0.97 9.78
CA GLU A 44 -21.87 0.88 8.41
C GLU A 44 -22.15 2.26 7.76
N GLY A 45 -22.36 3.31 8.56
CA GLY A 45 -22.67 4.67 8.09
C GLY A 45 -21.45 5.60 7.99
N LYS A 46 -20.22 5.08 8.09
CA LYS A 46 -19.00 5.90 8.09
C LYS A 46 -18.74 6.57 6.74
N VAL A 47 -18.38 7.85 6.77
CA VAL A 47 -18.08 8.65 5.56
C VAL A 47 -16.62 9.06 5.57
N ASP A 48 -15.93 8.84 4.45
CA ASP A 48 -14.58 9.35 4.23
C ASP A 48 -14.64 10.75 3.60
N LEU A 49 -14.26 11.76 4.39
CA LEU A 49 -14.12 13.16 3.99
C LEU A 49 -12.66 13.58 3.79
N GLY A 50 -11.70 12.67 3.98
CA GLY A 50 -10.27 12.96 3.95
C GLY A 50 -9.66 12.83 2.55
N ILE A 51 -10.12 11.83 1.77
CA ILE A 51 -9.64 11.66 0.40
C ILE A 51 -10.48 12.51 -0.56
N GLY A 52 -9.85 13.50 -1.19
CA GLY A 52 -10.39 14.26 -2.32
C GLY A 52 -10.50 13.45 -3.62
N ALA A 53 -11.12 12.27 -3.55
CA ALA A 53 -11.36 11.41 -4.70
C ALA A 53 -12.80 11.55 -5.17
N TYR A 54 -12.98 11.56 -6.49
CA TYR A 54 -14.32 11.54 -7.06
C TYR A 54 -15.04 10.24 -6.69
N ARG A 55 -16.27 10.40 -6.20
CA ARG A 55 -17.16 9.29 -5.87
C ARG A 55 -18.45 9.39 -6.68
N ASP A 56 -19.04 8.24 -6.97
CA ASP A 56 -20.36 8.16 -7.58
C ASP A 56 -21.47 8.42 -6.55
N ASN A 57 -22.74 8.37 -7.00
CA ASN A 57 -23.92 8.54 -6.14
C ASN A 57 -24.05 7.47 -5.04
N ASN A 58 -23.25 6.40 -5.08
CA ASN A 58 -23.20 5.32 -4.11
C ASN A 58 -21.93 5.37 -3.25
N ALA A 59 -21.23 6.52 -3.22
CA ALA A 59 -19.97 6.73 -2.51
C ALA A 59 -18.81 5.81 -2.95
N LYS A 60 -18.90 5.18 -4.13
CA LYS A 60 -17.82 4.33 -4.68
C LYS A 60 -16.84 5.14 -5.53
N PRO A 61 -15.56 4.74 -5.62
CA PRO A 61 -14.60 5.40 -6.50
C PRO A 61 -15.12 5.51 -7.95
N TRP A 62 -15.15 6.73 -8.48
CA TRP A 62 -15.63 6.95 -9.84
C TRP A 62 -14.47 6.89 -10.85
N VAL A 63 -14.44 5.81 -11.64
CA VAL A 63 -13.53 5.70 -12.78
C VAL A 63 -14.21 6.28 -14.02
N LEU A 64 -13.63 7.36 -14.56
CA LEU A 64 -14.12 8.01 -15.76
C LEU A 64 -14.14 7.04 -16.97
N PRO A 65 -15.20 7.04 -17.79
CA PRO A 65 -15.30 6.15 -18.95
C PRO A 65 -14.12 6.24 -19.93
N VAL A 66 -13.56 7.44 -20.12
CA VAL A 66 -12.42 7.69 -21.03
C VAL A 66 -11.11 7.02 -20.60
N VAL A 67 -11.01 6.60 -19.34
CA VAL A 67 -9.81 5.96 -18.77
C VAL A 67 -9.88 4.43 -18.88
N LYS A 68 -11.07 3.86 -19.06
CA LYS A 68 -11.28 2.42 -19.26
C LYS A 68 -11.02 2.07 -20.72
N MET A 69 -9.77 2.10 -21.15
CA MET A 69 -9.36 1.52 -22.44
C MET A 69 -9.63 0.01 -22.45
#